data_AF-A0A975TMP6-F1
#
_entry.id   AF-A0A975TMP6-F1
#
_cell.length_a   1.000
_cell.length_b   1.000
_cell.length_c   1.000
_cell.angle_alpha   90.00
_cell.angle_beta   90.00
_cell.angle_gamma   90.00
#
_symmetry.space_group_name_H-M   'P 1'
#
loop_
_entity.id
_entity.type
_entity.pdbx_description
1 polymer ?
#
loop_
_entity_poly.entity_id
_entity_poly.type
_entity_poly.pdbx_seq_one_letter_code
_entity_poly.pdbx_strand_id
1 'polypeptide(L)'
;MRQKALAEEARVQAAKLAKVADAVRGALKKAAREQSTSSWATLRRRLGSALPRLSADEQIEVLYQVDRNTSPDEPLLSTLLPVNDPGIAPAFRKAAARLGVDLPDDPGDLRDALDADVQRLHDLWRHR
;
A
#
# COMPACT_ATOMS: atom_id res chain seq x y z
N MET A 1 -21.28 28.24 7.12
CA MET A 1 -20.90 27.42 8.28
C MET A 1 -20.78 25.93 7.94
N ARG A 2 -21.82 25.26 7.39
CA ARG A 2 -21.80 23.80 7.09
C ARG A 2 -20.71 23.34 6.11
N GLN A 3 -20.48 24.06 5.02
CA GLN A 3 -19.43 23.72 4.03
C GLN A 3 -18.01 23.77 4.63
N LYS A 4 -17.77 24.72 5.54
CA LYS A 4 -16.48 24.86 6.23
C LYS A 4 -16.24 23.70 7.20
N ALA A 5 -17.27 23.25 7.91
CA ALA A 5 -17.19 22.11 8.82
C ALA A 5 -16.91 20.80 8.07
N LEU A 6 -17.63 20.55 6.97
CA LEU A 6 -17.41 19.36 6.14
C LEU A 6 -16.00 19.33 5.52
N ALA A 7 -15.50 20.48 5.06
CA ALA A 7 -14.14 20.59 4.54
C ALA A 7 -13.09 20.33 5.62
N GLU A 8 -13.33 20.77 6.85
CA GLU A 8 -12.44 20.53 7.98
C GLU A 8 -12.43 19.06 8.39
N GLU A 9 -13.60 18.42 8.48
CA GLU A 9 -13.72 16.98 8.75
C GLU A 9 -12.98 16.13 7.71
N ALA A 10 -13.13 16.48 6.42
CA ALA A 10 -12.42 15.80 5.34
C ALA A 10 -10.89 15.97 5.44
N ARG A 11 -10.41 17.16 5.81
CA ARG A 11 -8.97 17.41 6.02
C ARG A 11 -8.43 16.64 7.20
N VAL A 12 -9.16 16.59 8.32
CA VAL A 12 -8.78 15.81 9.51
C VAL A 12 -8.70 14.32 9.16
N GLN A 13 -9.67 13.80 8.41
CA GLN A 13 -9.66 12.41 7.97
C GLN A 13 -8.49 12.13 7.01
N ALA A 14 -8.21 13.02 6.05
CA ALA A 14 -7.06 12.88 5.15
C ALA A 14 -5.73 12.87 5.91
N ALA A 15 -5.55 13.75 6.90
CA ALA A 15 -4.37 13.78 7.75
C ALA A 15 -4.21 12.50 8.59
N LYS A 16 -5.33 11.93 9.06
CA LYS A 16 -5.33 10.63 9.75
C LYS A 16 -4.88 9.51 8.82
N LEU A 17 -5.42 9.42 7.60
CA LEU A 17 -5.04 8.38 6.65
C LEU A 17 -3.59 8.51 6.19
N ALA A 18 -3.07 9.73 6.04
CA ALA A 18 -1.66 9.96 5.75
C ALA A 18 -0.74 9.38 6.85
N LYS A 19 -1.08 9.58 8.14
CA LYS A 19 -0.32 8.99 9.25
C LYS A 19 -0.38 7.46 9.25
N VAL A 20 -1.53 6.89 8.91
CA VAL A 20 -1.67 5.43 8.76
C VAL A 20 -0.79 4.94 7.60
N ALA A 21 -0.77 5.65 6.48
CA ALA A 21 0.08 5.34 5.34
C ALA A 21 1.57 5.41 5.68
N ASP A 22 2.02 6.39 6.45
CA ASP A 22 3.41 6.45 6.92
C ASP A 22 3.80 5.23 7.77
N ALA A 23 2.91 4.79 8.66
CA ALA A 23 3.13 3.59 9.47
C ALA A 23 3.17 2.31 8.63
N VAL A 24 2.24 2.16 7.69
CA VAL A 24 2.22 1.03 6.73
C VAL A 24 3.47 1.03 5.87
N ARG A 25 3.84 2.19 5.31
CA ARG A 25 5.04 2.36 4.48
C ARG A 25 6.29 1.97 5.26
N GLY A 26 6.44 2.43 6.50
CA GLY A 26 7.55 2.03 7.37
C GLY A 26 7.64 0.52 7.59
N ALA A 27 6.52 -0.15 7.83
CA ALA A 27 6.48 -1.59 8.01
C ALA A 27 6.81 -2.36 6.72
N LEU A 28 6.35 -1.86 5.56
CA LEU A 28 6.68 -2.47 4.26
C LEU A 28 8.14 -2.26 3.88
N LYS A 29 8.74 -1.09 4.16
CA LYS A 29 10.18 -0.87 3.99
C LYS A 29 10.99 -1.85 4.83
N LYS A 30 10.54 -2.13 6.06
CA LYS A 30 11.17 -3.16 6.91
C LYS A 30 11.04 -4.54 6.28
N ALA A 31 9.84 -4.92 5.83
CA ALA A 31 9.62 -6.20 5.15
C ALA A 31 10.52 -6.36 3.90
N ALA A 32 10.66 -5.31 3.09
CA ALA A 32 11.53 -5.27 1.92
C ALA A 32 13.00 -5.55 2.26
N ARG A 33 13.53 -4.89 3.31
CA ARG A 33 14.90 -5.11 3.80
C ARG A 33 15.11 -6.50 4.38
N GLU A 34 14.10 -7.04 5.04
CA GLU A 34 14.10 -8.42 5.54
C GLU A 34 13.86 -9.46 4.43
N GLN A 35 13.77 -9.01 3.17
CA GLN A 35 13.49 -9.84 2.00
C GLN A 35 12.23 -10.71 2.20
N SER A 36 11.20 -10.10 2.76
CA SER A 36 9.94 -10.75 3.10
C SER A 36 8.74 -9.99 2.54
N THR A 37 7.65 -10.71 2.37
CA THR A 37 6.31 -10.16 2.10
C THR A 37 5.48 -10.12 3.39
N SER A 38 4.36 -9.42 3.39
CA SER A 38 3.41 -9.44 4.51
C SER A 38 1.98 -9.60 4.05
N SER A 39 1.08 -9.83 5.00
CA SER A 39 -0.36 -9.68 4.78
C SER A 39 -0.87 -8.43 5.49
N TRP A 40 -1.99 -7.88 5.03
CA TRP A 40 -2.65 -6.75 5.67
C TRP A 40 -3.00 -7.06 7.13
N ALA A 41 -3.48 -8.27 7.39
CA ALA A 41 -3.77 -8.76 8.74
C ALA A 41 -2.52 -8.80 9.63
N THR A 42 -1.36 -9.16 9.07
CA THR A 42 -0.08 -9.16 9.80
C THR A 42 0.41 -7.75 10.08
N LEU A 43 0.34 -6.83 9.12
CA LEU A 43 0.63 -5.42 9.37
C LEU A 43 -0.27 -4.85 10.46
N ARG A 44 -1.58 -5.14 10.42
CA ARG A 44 -2.54 -4.67 11.41
C ARG A 44 -2.20 -5.15 12.82
N ARG A 45 -1.83 -6.43 12.96
CA ARG A 45 -1.39 -7.00 14.24
C ARG A 45 -0.11 -6.33 14.75
N ARG A 46 0.86 -6.08 13.87
CA ARG A 46 2.17 -5.47 14.23
C ARG A 46 2.05 -3.99 14.57
N LEU A 47 1.21 -3.25 13.83
CA LEU A 47 1.07 -1.79 13.96
C LEU A 47 0.02 -1.39 15.00
N GLY A 48 -0.88 -2.29 15.39
CA GLY A 48 -1.89 -2.03 16.42
C GLY A 48 -2.75 -0.82 16.09
N SER A 49 -2.80 0.15 17.00
CA SER A 49 -3.59 1.39 16.83
C SER A 49 -3.11 2.27 15.67
N ALA A 50 -1.87 2.11 15.20
CA ALA A 50 -1.36 2.85 14.04
C ALA A 50 -1.95 2.35 12.71
N LEU A 51 -2.51 1.14 12.67
CA LEU A 51 -3.29 0.63 11.54
C LEU A 51 -4.67 0.16 12.04
N PRO A 52 -5.64 1.07 12.18
CA PRO A 52 -6.98 0.70 12.61
C PRO A 52 -7.69 -0.15 11.55
N ARG A 53 -8.90 -0.65 11.86
CA ARG A 53 -9.77 -1.21 10.83
C ARG A 53 -10.15 -0.10 9.85
N LEU A 54 -9.91 -0.35 8.57
CA LEU A 54 -10.18 0.56 7.48
C LEU A 54 -11.25 -0.04 6.57
N SER A 55 -12.15 0.81 6.09
CA SER A 55 -13.02 0.51 4.94
C SER A 55 -12.20 0.25 3.67
N ALA A 56 -12.84 -0.26 2.62
CA ALA A 56 -12.17 -0.50 1.34
C ALA A 56 -11.61 0.80 0.74
N ASP A 57 -12.36 1.91 0.81
CA ASP A 57 -11.92 3.21 0.29
C ASP A 57 -10.74 3.78 1.07
N GLU A 58 -10.74 3.61 2.39
CA GLU A 58 -9.60 4.00 3.23
C GLU A 58 -8.36 3.13 2.97
N GLN A 59 -8.52 1.83 2.66
CA GLN A 59 -7.40 0.98 2.24
C GLN A 59 -6.82 1.46 0.92
N ILE A 60 -7.65 1.77 -0.08
CA ILE A 60 -7.20 2.32 -1.37
C ILE A 60 -6.43 3.62 -1.14
N GLU A 61 -6.97 4.53 -0.33
CA GLU A 61 -6.31 5.80 -0.02
C GLU A 61 -4.97 5.59 0.70
N VAL A 62 -4.92 4.70 1.69
CA VAL A 62 -3.67 4.39 2.39
C VAL A 62 -2.63 3.80 1.45
N LEU A 63 -2.98 2.85 0.58
CA LEU A 63 -2.04 2.27 -0.38
C LEU A 63 -1.56 3.29 -1.43
N TYR A 64 -2.46 4.16 -1.90
CA TYR A 64 -2.08 5.28 -2.76
C TYR A 64 -1.05 6.19 -2.07
N GLN A 65 -1.28 6.55 -0.80
CA GLN A 65 -0.38 7.42 -0.04
C GLN A 65 0.96 6.74 0.30
N VAL A 66 0.98 5.41 0.48
CA VAL A 66 2.20 4.62 0.67
C VAL A 66 3.15 4.78 -0.53
N ASP A 67 2.57 4.80 -1.73
CA ASP A 67 3.31 4.69 -2.99
C ASP A 67 3.36 5.95 -3.86
N ARG A 68 2.63 7.02 -3.52
CA ARG A 68 2.62 8.28 -4.30
C ARG A 68 3.99 8.94 -4.52
N ASN A 69 4.99 8.54 -3.73
CA ASN A 69 6.35 9.04 -3.79
C ASN A 69 7.36 7.93 -4.17
N THR A 70 6.87 6.80 -4.70
CA THR A 70 7.71 5.75 -5.28
C THR A 70 8.19 6.21 -6.66
N SER A 71 9.47 5.96 -6.96
CA SER A 71 10.05 6.37 -8.24
C SER A 71 9.38 5.60 -9.39
N PRO A 72 9.14 6.21 -10.57
CA PRO A 72 8.46 5.53 -11.68
C PRO A 72 9.18 4.27 -12.22
N ASP A 73 10.48 4.14 -11.97
CA ASP A 73 11.32 2.99 -12.34
C ASP A 73 11.39 1.91 -11.23
N GLU A 74 10.83 2.18 -10.05
CA GLU A 74 10.77 1.24 -8.94
C GLU A 74 9.41 0.54 -8.87
N PRO A 75 9.35 -0.75 -8.48
CA PRO A 75 8.08 -1.38 -8.18
C PRO A 75 7.38 -0.69 -7.00
N LEU A 76 6.05 -0.69 -6.99
CA LEU A 76 5.26 -0.17 -5.87
C LEU A 76 5.60 -0.95 -4.60
N LEU A 77 5.87 -0.24 -3.49
CA LEU A 77 6.24 -0.88 -2.24
C LEU A 77 5.10 -1.74 -1.68
N SER A 78 3.84 -1.36 -1.96
CA SER A 78 2.67 -2.15 -1.56
C SER A 78 2.52 -3.50 -2.28
N THR A 79 3.30 -3.78 -3.33
CA THR A 79 3.36 -5.11 -3.99
C THR A 79 3.76 -6.24 -3.03
N LEU A 80 4.43 -5.93 -1.91
CA LEU A 80 4.75 -6.89 -0.85
C LEU A 80 3.53 -7.45 -0.10
N LEU A 81 2.31 -6.97 -0.40
CA LEU A 81 1.06 -7.41 0.20
C LEU A 81 0.28 -8.44 -0.63
N PRO A 82 -0.17 -8.13 -1.86
CA PRO A 82 -1.15 -8.96 -2.58
C PRO A 82 -0.68 -10.38 -2.88
N VAL A 83 0.63 -10.62 -3.04
CA VAL A 83 1.20 -11.96 -3.29
C VAL A 83 0.79 -12.97 -2.21
N ASN A 84 0.69 -12.54 -0.95
CA ASN A 84 0.34 -13.39 0.19
C ASN A 84 -0.95 -12.97 0.91
N ASP A 85 -1.72 -12.05 0.30
CA ASP A 85 -3.00 -11.60 0.81
C ASP A 85 -3.94 -11.19 -0.35
N PRO A 86 -4.60 -12.16 -1.00
CA PRO A 86 -5.53 -11.87 -2.08
C PRO A 86 -6.67 -10.91 -1.66
N GLY A 87 -6.98 -10.81 -0.37
CA GLY A 87 -8.02 -9.93 0.16
C GLY A 87 -7.71 -8.44 -0.01
N ILE A 88 -6.42 -8.06 -0.07
CA ILE A 88 -6.00 -6.66 -0.28
C ILE A 88 -5.84 -6.31 -1.76
N ALA A 89 -5.83 -7.31 -2.65
CA ALA A 89 -5.56 -7.13 -4.08
C ALA A 89 -6.52 -6.13 -4.78
N PRO A 90 -7.84 -6.09 -4.49
CA PRO A 90 -8.73 -5.09 -5.09
C PRO A 90 -8.38 -3.65 -4.69
N ALA A 91 -7.98 -3.43 -3.43
CA ALA A 91 -7.56 -2.11 -2.97
C ALA A 91 -6.23 -1.70 -3.60
N PHE A 92 -5.28 -2.65 -3.68
CA PHE A 92 -4.00 -2.48 -4.35
C PHE A 92 -4.16 -2.09 -5.82
N ARG A 93 -4.96 -2.85 -6.60
CA ARG A 93 -5.19 -2.55 -8.04
C ARG A 93 -5.75 -1.14 -8.24
N LYS A 94 -6.73 -0.73 -7.42
CA LYS A 94 -7.30 0.62 -7.51
C LYS A 94 -6.31 1.72 -7.12
N ALA A 95 -5.45 1.48 -6.14
CA ALA A 95 -4.39 2.41 -5.78
C ALA A 95 -3.33 2.53 -6.89
N ALA A 96 -2.90 1.40 -7.46
CA ALA A 96 -1.97 1.35 -8.60
C ALA A 96 -2.52 2.11 -9.82
N ALA A 97 -3.80 1.91 -10.16
CA ALA A 97 -4.45 2.63 -11.24
C ALA A 97 -4.46 4.17 -11.03
N ARG A 98 -4.65 4.64 -9.78
CA ARG A 98 -4.55 6.07 -9.43
C ARG A 98 -3.13 6.63 -9.60
N LEU A 99 -2.11 5.77 -9.54
CA LEU A 99 -0.71 6.12 -9.78
C LEU A 99 -0.32 5.99 -11.26
N GLY A 100 -1.23 5.59 -12.14
CA GLY A 100 -0.95 5.34 -13.55
C GLY A 100 -0.22 4.04 -13.82
N VAL A 101 -0.18 3.12 -12.84
CA VAL A 101 0.39 1.78 -13.02
C VAL A 101 -0.70 0.86 -13.55
N ASP A 102 -0.50 0.37 -14.77
CA ASP A 102 -1.36 -0.62 -15.40
C ASP A 102 -0.92 -2.03 -14.96
N LEU A 103 -1.88 -2.82 -14.47
CA LEU A 103 -1.63 -4.16 -13.94
C LEU A 103 -2.34 -5.17 -14.83
N PRO A 104 -1.74 -6.35 -15.09
CA PRO A 104 -2.40 -7.38 -15.88
C PRO A 104 -3.76 -7.76 -15.31
N ASP A 105 -4.75 -7.87 -16.19
CA ASP A 105 -6.09 -8.34 -15.82
C ASP A 105 -6.10 -9.84 -15.55
N ASP A 106 -5.36 -10.60 -16.35
CA ASP A 106 -5.23 -12.05 -16.18
C ASP A 106 -4.61 -12.40 -14.82
N PRO A 107 -5.21 -13.32 -14.04
CA PRO A 107 -4.70 -13.68 -12.72
C PRO A 107 -3.30 -14.31 -12.73
N GLY A 108 -2.95 -15.07 -13.77
CA GLY A 108 -1.64 -15.67 -13.93
C GLY A 108 -0.59 -14.62 -14.23
N ASP A 109 -0.85 -13.79 -15.24
CA ASP A 109 0.05 -12.69 -15.61
C ASP A 109 0.23 -11.69 -14.46
N LEU A 110 -0.85 -11.39 -13.71
CA LEU A 110 -0.74 -10.55 -12.52
C LEU A 110 0.19 -11.19 -11.49
N ARG A 111 0.04 -12.48 -11.23
CA ARG A 111 0.86 -13.17 -10.24
C ARG A 111 2.33 -13.11 -10.62
N ASP A 112 2.65 -13.41 -11.87
CA ASP A 112 4.01 -13.38 -12.39
C ASP A 112 4.61 -11.97 -12.31
N ALA A 113 3.83 -10.94 -12.65
CA ALA A 113 4.24 -9.55 -12.51
C ALA A 113 4.51 -9.16 -11.05
N LEU A 114 3.62 -9.53 -10.13
CA LEU A 114 3.80 -9.25 -8.70
C LEU A 114 5.01 -9.99 -8.12
N ASP A 115 5.22 -11.26 -8.49
CA ASP A 115 6.37 -12.03 -8.04
C ASP A 115 7.69 -11.43 -8.56
N ALA A 116 7.72 -11.00 -9.82
CA ALA A 116 8.88 -10.28 -10.38
C ALA A 116 9.13 -8.93 -9.67
N ASP A 117 8.09 -8.16 -9.37
CA ASP A 117 8.17 -6.91 -8.64
C ASP A 117 8.68 -7.11 -7.20
N VAL A 118 8.24 -8.18 -6.52
CA VAL A 118 8.74 -8.55 -5.18
C VAL A 118 10.25 -8.81 -5.22
N GLN A 119 10.75 -9.56 -6.22
CA GLN A 119 12.18 -9.81 -6.36
C GLN A 119 12.95 -8.50 -6.59
N ARG A 120 12.47 -7.63 -7.49
CA ARG A 120 13.09 -6.32 -7.73
C ARG A 120 13.12 -5.45 -6.48
N LEU A 121 12.04 -5.45 -5.68
CA LEU A 121 12.03 -4.76 -4.39
C LEU A 121 13.05 -5.33 -3.42
N HIS A 122 13.13 -6.66 -3.29
CA HIS A 122 14.09 -7.29 -2.39
C HIS A 122 15.53 -6.98 -2.75
N ASP A 123 15.87 -6.96 -4.04
CA ASP A 123 17.20 -6.59 -4.50
C ASP A 123 17.49 -5.10 -4.26
N LEU A 124 16.54 -4.22 -4.57
CA LEU A 124 16.66 -2.78 -4.36
C LEU A 124 16.87 -2.43 -2.88
N TRP A 125 16.11 -3.08 -1.99
CA TRP A 125 16.13 -2.80 -0.55
C TRP A 125 17.22 -3.57 0.20
N ARG A 126 17.88 -4.57 -0.41
CA ARG A 126 19.08 -5.22 0.14
C ARG A 126 20.22 -4.23 0.40
N HIS A 127 20.27 -3.14 -0.37
CA HIS A 127 21.35 -2.16 -0.36
C HIS A 127 20.94 -0.76 0.17
N ARG A 128 19.74 -0.63 0.77
CA ARG A 128 19.13 0.64 1.26
C ARG A 128 18.87 0.69 2.76
#